data_AF-A0A0Q3UXD3-F1
#
_entry.id   AF-A0A0Q3UXD3-F1
#
_cell.length_a   1.000
_cell.length_b   1.000
_cell.length_c   1.000
_cell.angle_alpha   90.00
_cell.angle_beta   90.00
_cell.angle_gamma   90.00
#
_symmetry.space_group_name_H-M   'P 1'
#
loop_
_entity.id
_entity.type
_entity.pdbx_description
1 polymer ?
#
loop_
_entity_poly.entity_id
_entity_poly.type
_entity_poly.pdbx_seq_one_letter_code
_entity_poly.pdbx_strand_id
1 'polypeptide(L)'
;IAVSADIPMLVCGDFNSIPGSTSHGLLAMGKVDQLHPDLGVDPLGILRPPSKLTHQLPLVSAYSSFARMASVGYDLDHQRRRMDPTTNEPLFTNCTRDFTGTIDYIFYTADSLTVESLLELLDEDSLRKDTALPSPEWSSDHIALLAEFRCKPRVRR
;
A
#
# COMPACT_ATOMS: atom_id res chain seq x y z
N ILE A 1 6.38 24.08 0.97
CA ILE A 1 6.71 23.07 1.99
C ILE A 1 8.20 23.19 2.20
N ALA A 2 8.63 23.46 3.44
CA ALA A 2 10.02 23.74 3.75
C ALA A 2 10.93 22.64 3.16
N VAL A 3 12.08 23.05 2.60
CA VAL A 3 13.25 22.17 2.34
C VAL A 3 13.83 21.76 3.70
N SER A 4 12.98 21.12 4.50
CA SER A 4 13.27 20.68 5.84
C SER A 4 13.80 19.28 5.69
N ALA A 5 15.05 19.08 6.12
CA ALA A 5 15.80 17.84 6.24
C ALA A 5 15.11 16.57 5.70
N ASP A 6 15.76 15.78 4.85
CA ASP A 6 15.28 14.44 4.44
C ASP A 6 15.01 13.59 5.70
N ILE A 7 13.77 13.65 6.20
CA ILE A 7 13.32 12.94 7.38
C ILE A 7 12.65 11.70 6.82
N PRO A 8 13.14 10.49 7.16
CA PRO A 8 12.48 9.27 6.78
C PRO A 8 11.01 9.29 7.22
N MET A 9 10.10 8.92 6.32
CA MET A 9 8.67 8.87 6.61
C MET A 9 8.12 7.48 6.36
N LEU A 10 7.21 7.08 7.25
CA LEU A 10 6.28 5.99 7.07
C LEU A 10 4.86 6.57 7.10
N VAL A 11 4.03 6.18 6.15
CA VAL A 11 2.61 6.54 6.10
C VAL A 11 1.83 5.24 6.08
N CYS A 12 1.20 4.91 7.20
CA CYS A 12 0.51 3.64 7.40
C CYS A 12 -0.96 3.89 7.75
N GLY A 13 -1.83 3.00 7.32
CA GLY A 13 -3.22 3.01 7.75
C GLY A 13 -4.15 2.25 6.82
N ASP A 14 -5.41 2.22 7.23
CA ASP A 14 -6.54 1.90 6.36
C ASP A 14 -6.92 3.16 5.58
N PHE A 15 -6.76 3.11 4.26
CA PHE A 15 -7.09 4.20 3.35
C PHE A 15 -8.48 4.06 2.74
N ASN A 16 -9.17 2.94 2.96
CA ASN A 16 -10.43 2.59 2.29
C ASN A 16 -10.38 2.85 0.77
N SER A 17 -9.23 2.59 0.17
CA SER A 17 -8.89 2.98 -1.19
C SER A 17 -8.19 1.83 -1.88
N ILE A 18 -8.81 1.27 -2.91
CA ILE A 18 -8.23 0.14 -3.66
C ILE A 18 -7.03 0.59 -4.51
N PRO A 19 -6.12 -0.33 -4.90
CA PRO A 19 -5.06 -0.01 -5.84
C PRO A 19 -5.63 0.54 -7.15
N GLY A 20 -5.05 1.63 -7.64
CA GLY A 20 -5.50 2.33 -8.85
C GLY A 20 -6.54 3.43 -8.62
N SER A 21 -7.14 3.54 -7.43
CA SER A 21 -7.97 4.70 -7.05
C SER A 21 -7.17 6.01 -7.05
N THR A 22 -7.86 7.15 -7.07
CA THR A 22 -7.21 8.48 -7.03
C THR A 22 -6.35 8.70 -5.78
N SER A 23 -6.84 8.32 -4.60
CA SER A 23 -6.14 8.44 -3.32
C SER A 23 -4.89 7.55 -3.29
N HIS A 24 -5.02 6.29 -3.72
CA HIS A 24 -3.87 5.39 -3.87
C HIS A 24 -2.85 5.95 -4.87
N GLY A 25 -3.31 6.38 -6.06
CA GLY A 25 -2.47 6.96 -7.10
C GLY A 25 -1.74 8.22 -6.63
N LEU A 26 -2.40 9.08 -5.85
CA LEU A 26 -1.77 10.26 -5.27
C LEU A 26 -0.56 9.89 -4.42
N LEU A 27 -0.68 8.90 -3.53
CA LEU A 27 0.41 8.46 -2.65
C LEU A 27 1.49 7.67 -3.39
N ALA A 28 1.08 6.72 -4.25
CA ALA A 28 1.99 5.82 -4.94
C ALA A 28 2.74 6.50 -6.12
N MET A 29 2.12 7.49 -6.77
CA MET A 29 2.65 8.15 -7.97
C MET A 29 2.97 9.63 -7.75
N GLY A 30 2.66 10.19 -6.58
CA GLY A 30 2.84 11.61 -6.25
C GLY A 30 1.90 12.56 -6.96
N LYS A 31 0.89 12.05 -7.69
CA LYS A 31 -0.10 12.84 -8.41
C LYS A 31 -1.33 11.99 -8.76
N VAL A 32 -2.46 12.64 -8.96
CA VAL A 32 -3.66 12.01 -9.53
C VAL A 32 -3.66 12.07 -11.05
N ASP A 33 -4.30 11.10 -11.69
CA ASP A 33 -4.72 11.23 -13.09
C ASP A 33 -5.89 12.23 -13.15
N GLN A 34 -5.73 13.31 -13.93
CA GLN A 34 -6.72 14.38 -14.04
C GLN A 34 -8.00 13.95 -14.75
N LEU A 35 -7.96 12.82 -15.46
CA LEU A 35 -9.11 12.22 -16.14
C LEU A 35 -9.77 11.09 -15.33
N HIS A 36 -9.31 10.83 -14.11
CA HIS A 36 -9.83 9.74 -13.30
C HIS A 36 -11.31 9.99 -12.90
N PRO A 37 -12.21 9.00 -13.07
CA PRO A 37 -13.64 9.17 -12.80
C PRO A 37 -13.96 9.59 -11.35
N ASP A 38 -13.20 9.11 -10.36
CA ASP A 38 -13.36 9.51 -8.95
C ASP A 38 -13.34 11.03 -8.74
N LEU A 39 -12.60 11.79 -9.55
CA LEU A 39 -12.54 13.26 -9.44
C LEU A 39 -13.87 13.93 -9.78
N GLY A 40 -14.77 13.22 -10.46
CA GLY A 40 -16.14 13.67 -10.70
C GLY A 40 -17.01 13.65 -9.44
N VAL A 41 -16.64 12.85 -8.43
CA VAL A 41 -17.37 12.73 -7.16
C VAL A 41 -16.79 13.71 -6.14
N ASP A 42 -17.07 15.00 -6.34
CA ASP A 42 -16.58 16.09 -5.48
C ASP A 42 -17.74 17.02 -5.06
N PRO A 43 -18.62 16.58 -4.15
CA PRO A 43 -19.79 17.34 -3.74
C PRO A 43 -19.44 18.67 -3.05
N LEU A 44 -18.22 18.79 -2.52
CA LEU A 44 -17.74 19.97 -1.79
C LEU A 44 -16.80 20.86 -2.62
N GLY A 45 -16.41 20.43 -3.83
CA GLY A 45 -15.48 21.17 -4.67
C GLY A 45 -14.04 21.22 -4.13
N ILE A 46 -13.65 20.32 -3.22
CA ILE A 46 -12.36 20.34 -2.53
C ILE A 46 -11.23 19.72 -3.34
N LEU A 47 -11.56 18.92 -4.37
CA LEU A 47 -10.57 18.23 -5.21
C LEU A 47 -10.10 19.11 -6.38
N ARG A 48 -10.61 20.34 -6.50
CA ARG A 48 -10.35 21.24 -7.64
C ARG A 48 -9.32 22.33 -7.33
N PRO A 49 -8.42 22.65 -8.28
CA PRO A 49 -8.18 21.92 -9.53
C PRO A 49 -7.40 20.62 -9.27
N PRO A 50 -7.66 19.53 -10.01
CA PRO A 50 -6.94 18.27 -9.85
C PRO A 50 -5.42 18.40 -10.00
N SER A 51 -4.96 19.40 -10.74
CA SER A 51 -3.53 19.73 -10.88
C SER A 51 -2.83 20.10 -9.57
N LYS A 52 -3.56 20.45 -8.51
CA LYS A 52 -3.01 20.70 -7.18
C LYS A 52 -2.90 19.44 -6.31
N LEU A 53 -3.48 18.32 -6.74
CA LEU A 53 -3.38 17.04 -6.04
C LEU A 53 -2.07 16.35 -6.45
N THR A 54 -0.96 16.84 -5.88
CA THR A 54 0.39 16.33 -6.14
C THR A 54 1.33 16.54 -4.95
N HIS A 55 2.33 15.67 -4.81
CA HIS A 55 3.44 15.80 -3.87
C HIS A 55 4.76 15.34 -4.49
N GLN A 56 5.89 15.71 -3.88
CA GLN A 56 7.24 15.32 -4.31
C GLN A 56 7.89 14.28 -3.40
N LEU A 57 7.15 13.76 -2.41
CA LEU A 57 7.64 12.72 -1.52
C LEU A 57 7.91 11.44 -2.34
N PRO A 58 9.07 10.80 -2.20
CA PRO A 58 9.42 9.57 -2.91
C PRO A 58 8.79 8.34 -2.22
N LEU A 59 7.47 8.37 -2.05
CA LEU A 59 6.72 7.31 -1.40
C LEU A 59 6.59 6.09 -2.32
N VAL A 60 6.76 4.91 -1.75
CA VAL A 60 6.43 3.63 -2.39
C VAL A 60 5.74 2.71 -1.39
N SER A 61 4.81 1.86 -1.85
CA SER A 61 4.19 0.82 -1.02
C SER A 61 5.23 -0.25 -0.68
N ALA A 62 5.31 -0.64 0.59
CA ALA A 62 6.23 -1.65 1.08
C ALA A 62 6.02 -3.00 0.39
N TYR A 63 4.78 -3.50 0.36
CA TYR A 63 4.42 -4.79 -0.23
C TYR A 63 4.61 -4.80 -1.75
N SER A 64 4.26 -3.70 -2.44
CA SER A 64 4.51 -3.56 -3.88
C SER A 64 5.99 -3.46 -4.23
N SER A 65 6.76 -2.70 -3.46
CA SER A 65 8.21 -2.61 -3.68
C SER A 65 8.91 -3.96 -3.49
N PHE A 66 8.50 -4.74 -2.49
CA PHE A 66 9.11 -6.03 -2.19
C PHE A 66 8.78 -7.07 -3.26
N ALA A 67 7.54 -7.13 -3.75
CA ALA A 67 7.16 -8.01 -4.85
C ALA A 67 8.01 -7.79 -6.12
N ARG A 68 8.44 -6.54 -6.36
CA ARG A 68 9.34 -6.17 -7.46
C ARG A 68 10.79 -6.57 -7.22
N MET A 69 11.25 -6.55 -5.96
CA MET A 69 12.62 -6.92 -5.58
C MET A 69 12.80 -8.45 -5.44
N ALA A 70 11.73 -9.15 -5.10
CA ALA A 70 11.68 -10.59 -4.83
C ALA A 70 11.83 -11.51 -6.06
N SER A 71 12.48 -11.06 -7.14
CA SER A 71 12.76 -11.92 -8.30
C SER A 71 13.89 -12.95 -8.08
N VAL A 72 14.43 -13.09 -6.86
CA VAL A 72 15.64 -13.88 -6.58
C VAL A 72 15.51 -14.68 -5.26
N GLY A 73 14.80 -15.82 -5.25
CA GLY A 73 14.77 -16.73 -4.09
C GLY A 73 13.64 -17.77 -4.10
N TYR A 74 13.91 -18.99 -3.61
CA TYR A 74 12.99 -20.14 -3.61
C TYR A 74 11.79 -20.02 -2.64
N ASP A 75 11.84 -19.12 -1.65
CA ASP A 75 10.77 -18.89 -0.67
C ASP A 75 9.71 -17.86 -1.15
N LEU A 76 9.85 -17.38 -2.38
CA LEU A 76 9.11 -16.22 -2.92
C LEU A 76 7.89 -16.61 -3.76
N ASP A 77 7.77 -17.88 -4.14
CA ASP A 77 6.62 -18.37 -4.91
C ASP A 77 5.32 -18.34 -4.10
N HIS A 78 5.41 -18.49 -2.78
CA HIS A 78 4.25 -18.47 -1.88
C HIS A 78 3.70 -17.05 -1.74
N GLN A 79 4.58 -16.07 -1.53
CA GLN A 79 4.18 -14.67 -1.42
C GLN A 79 3.69 -14.12 -2.75
N ARG A 80 4.29 -14.49 -3.89
CA ARG A 80 3.84 -14.06 -5.22
C ARG A 80 2.40 -14.45 -5.54
N ARG A 81 1.94 -15.61 -5.08
CA ARG A 81 0.54 -16.04 -5.27
C ARG A 81 -0.47 -15.20 -4.49
N ARG A 82 0.00 -14.43 -3.50
CA ARG A 82 -0.81 -13.55 -2.64
C ARG A 82 -0.73 -12.09 -3.05
N MET A 83 -0.07 -11.79 -4.17
CA MET A 83 0.02 -10.46 -4.78
C MET A 83 -0.81 -10.43 -6.06
N ASP A 84 -1.45 -9.29 -6.31
CA ASP A 84 -2.08 -9.03 -7.60
C ASP A 84 -1.00 -8.70 -8.66
N PRO A 85 -0.95 -9.40 -9.80
CA PRO A 85 0.12 -9.24 -10.79
C PRO A 85 0.04 -7.91 -11.58
N THR A 86 -1.10 -7.23 -11.55
CA THR A 86 -1.31 -5.97 -12.28
C THR A 86 -0.84 -4.79 -11.44
N THR A 87 -1.19 -4.80 -10.16
CA THR A 87 -0.96 -3.69 -9.23
C THR A 87 0.31 -3.88 -8.39
N ASN A 88 0.76 -5.13 -8.26
CA ASN A 88 1.78 -5.58 -7.30
C ASN A 88 1.41 -5.31 -5.84
N GLU A 89 0.16 -5.03 -5.51
CA GLU A 89 -0.29 -4.96 -4.12
C GLU A 89 -0.80 -6.32 -3.64
N PRO A 90 -0.98 -6.55 -2.32
CA PRO A 90 -1.62 -7.76 -1.82
C PRO A 90 -2.96 -8.01 -2.53
N LEU A 91 -3.38 -9.28 -2.63
CA LEU A 91 -4.72 -9.60 -3.14
C LEU A 91 -5.82 -9.00 -2.25
N PHE A 92 -5.59 -9.04 -0.93
CA PHE A 92 -6.48 -8.41 0.04
C PHE A 92 -5.75 -8.00 1.31
N THR A 93 -6.29 -7.00 1.98
CA THR A 93 -5.95 -6.64 3.37
C THR A 93 -7.20 -6.57 4.24
N ASN A 94 -8.38 -6.41 3.64
CA ASN A 94 -9.69 -6.59 4.27
C ASN A 94 -10.45 -7.75 3.59
N CYS A 95 -11.12 -8.59 4.39
CA CYS A 95 -11.88 -9.73 3.89
C CYS A 95 -13.18 -9.91 4.69
N THR A 96 -14.25 -9.27 4.23
CA THR A 96 -15.61 -9.44 4.74
C THR A 96 -16.45 -10.31 3.79
N ARG A 97 -17.74 -10.50 4.12
CA ARG A 97 -18.68 -11.22 3.23
C ARG A 97 -18.92 -10.49 1.91
N ASP A 98 -18.96 -9.16 1.95
CA ASP A 98 -19.41 -8.33 0.84
C ASP A 98 -18.23 -7.65 0.11
N PHE A 99 -17.05 -7.64 0.71
CA PHE A 99 -15.86 -7.02 0.16
C PHE A 99 -14.60 -7.81 0.53
N THR A 100 -13.77 -8.08 -0.48
CA THR A 100 -12.42 -8.61 -0.30
C THR A 100 -11.50 -7.80 -1.20
N GLY A 101 -10.48 -7.18 -0.61
CA GLY A 101 -9.57 -6.34 -1.36
C GLY A 101 -8.54 -5.63 -0.49
N THR A 102 -7.56 -5.01 -1.15
CA THR A 102 -6.50 -4.26 -0.49
C THR A 102 -6.93 -2.82 -0.29
N ILE A 103 -6.93 -2.37 0.96
CA ILE A 103 -7.22 -0.99 1.37
C ILE A 103 -6.28 -0.47 2.46
N ASP A 104 -5.42 -1.35 3.00
CA ASP A 104 -4.40 -1.02 3.99
C ASP A 104 -3.03 -0.96 3.33
N TYR A 105 -2.23 0.04 3.70
CA TYR A 105 -0.91 0.24 3.09
C TYR A 105 0.13 0.68 4.11
N ILE A 106 1.39 0.35 3.81
CA ILE A 106 2.57 0.93 4.45
C ILE A 106 3.38 1.60 3.33
N PHE A 107 3.25 2.93 3.20
CA PHE A 107 4.08 3.71 2.30
C PHE A 107 5.34 4.21 3.02
N TYR A 108 6.46 4.25 2.32
CA TYR A 108 7.71 4.73 2.89
C TYR A 108 8.53 5.57 1.90
N THR A 109 9.37 6.48 2.41
CA THR A 109 10.31 7.26 1.60
C THR A 109 11.48 6.40 1.11
N ALA A 110 11.43 6.01 -0.17
CA ALA A 110 12.34 5.04 -0.77
C ALA A 110 13.78 5.52 -0.94
N ASP A 111 14.03 6.82 -0.83
CA ASP A 111 15.37 7.41 -0.84
C ASP A 111 16.08 7.34 0.51
N SER A 112 15.33 7.22 1.61
CA SER A 112 15.86 7.25 2.98
C SER A 112 15.70 5.93 3.75
N LEU A 113 14.81 5.04 3.31
CA LEU A 113 14.57 3.74 3.95
C LEU A 113 14.72 2.60 2.93
N THR A 114 15.07 1.42 3.44
CA THR A 114 15.04 0.14 2.72
C THR A 114 14.12 -0.81 3.48
N VAL A 115 13.21 -1.50 2.77
CA VAL A 115 12.44 -2.63 3.35
C VAL A 115 13.37 -3.83 3.41
N GLU A 116 13.54 -4.40 4.61
CA GLU A 116 14.37 -5.59 4.84
C GLU A 116 13.54 -6.87 4.80
N SER A 117 12.38 -6.84 5.44
CA SER A 117 11.48 -7.98 5.54
C SER A 117 10.03 -7.53 5.64
N LEU A 118 9.11 -8.41 5.26
CA LEU A 118 7.66 -8.21 5.36
C LEU A 118 7.05 -9.41 6.07
N LEU A 119 5.97 -9.17 6.81
CA LEU A 119 5.11 -10.24 7.28
C LEU A 119 4.46 -10.94 6.09
N GLU A 120 4.56 -12.27 6.09
CA GLU A 120 3.96 -13.12 5.08
C GLU A 120 2.43 -12.91 5.05
N LEU A 121 1.89 -12.64 3.86
CA LEU A 121 0.46 -12.47 3.66
C LEU A 121 -0.27 -13.80 3.88
N LEU A 122 -1.54 -13.74 4.28
CA LEU A 122 -2.39 -14.93 4.35
C LEU A 122 -2.95 -15.24 2.97
N ASP A 123 -3.19 -16.53 2.69
CA ASP A 123 -4.00 -16.91 1.53
C ASP A 123 -5.50 -16.90 1.90
N GLU A 124 -6.32 -16.67 0.88
CA GLU A 124 -7.76 -16.56 1.03
C GLU A 124 -8.38 -17.90 1.46
N ASP A 125 -7.84 -19.02 0.97
CA ASP A 125 -8.30 -20.38 1.30
C ASP A 125 -8.13 -20.70 2.79
N SER A 126 -7.07 -20.20 3.43
CA SER A 126 -6.86 -20.36 4.88
C SER A 126 -7.89 -19.58 5.70
N LEU A 127 -8.46 -18.49 5.16
CA LEU A 127 -9.44 -17.65 5.83
C LEU A 127 -10.89 -18.07 5.56
N ARG A 128 -11.16 -18.64 4.37
CA ARG A 128 -12.52 -18.98 3.91
C ARG A 128 -13.20 -20.13 4.66
N LYS A 129 -12.55 -20.81 5.61
CA LYS A 129 -13.20 -21.86 6.42
C LYS A 129 -14.48 -21.36 7.10
N ASP A 130 -14.56 -20.07 7.42
CA ASP A 130 -15.73 -19.43 8.06
C ASP A 130 -16.48 -18.42 7.17
N THR A 131 -16.28 -18.43 5.86
CA THR A 131 -16.93 -17.57 4.85
C THR A 131 -16.53 -16.07 4.86
N ALA A 132 -16.08 -15.49 5.98
CA ALA A 132 -15.61 -14.10 6.08
C ALA A 132 -14.83 -13.85 7.40
N LEU A 133 -14.11 -12.74 7.50
CA LEU A 133 -13.57 -12.22 8.76
C LEU A 133 -14.51 -11.14 9.38
N PRO A 134 -14.45 -10.91 10.72
CA PRO A 134 -13.72 -11.69 11.73
C PRO A 134 -14.27 -13.12 11.89
N SER A 135 -13.47 -14.03 12.46
CA SER A 135 -13.82 -15.43 12.74
C SER A 135 -13.45 -15.82 14.19
N PRO A 136 -13.80 -17.02 14.68
CA PRO A 136 -13.35 -17.50 15.99
C PRO A 136 -11.82 -17.45 16.19
N GLU A 137 -11.04 -17.63 15.12
CA GLU A 137 -9.57 -17.57 15.11
C GLU A 137 -9.03 -16.17 14.86
N TRP A 138 -9.81 -15.27 14.26
CA TRP A 138 -9.37 -13.96 13.78
C TRP A 138 -10.27 -12.84 14.29
N SER A 139 -9.73 -11.96 15.13
CA SER A 139 -10.50 -10.90 15.81
C SER A 139 -10.80 -9.65 14.99
N SER A 140 -10.35 -9.60 13.73
CA SER A 140 -10.44 -8.43 12.85
C SER A 140 -10.82 -8.88 11.44
N ASP A 141 -11.56 -8.04 10.70
CA ASP A 141 -11.84 -8.20 9.28
C ASP A 141 -10.68 -7.75 8.37
N HIS A 142 -9.72 -7.02 8.93
CA HIS A 142 -8.44 -6.71 8.31
C HIS A 142 -7.33 -7.67 8.77
N ILE A 143 -6.42 -8.01 7.86
CA ILE A 143 -5.17 -8.70 8.17
C ILE A 143 -4.07 -7.67 8.48
N ALA A 144 -3.22 -8.01 9.45
CA ALA A 144 -2.13 -7.12 9.84
C ALA A 144 -1.07 -7.03 8.72
N LEU A 145 -0.62 -5.82 8.44
CA LEU A 145 0.59 -5.57 7.67
C LEU A 145 1.75 -5.27 8.62
N LEU A 146 2.92 -5.83 8.36
CA LEU A 146 4.12 -5.57 9.15
C LEU A 146 5.35 -5.60 8.24
N ALA A 147 6.25 -4.66 8.49
CA ALA A 147 7.45 -4.46 7.70
C ALA A 147 8.62 -4.04 8.60
N GLU A 148 9.80 -4.57 8.30
CA GLU A 148 11.05 -4.14 8.90
C GLU A 148 11.78 -3.18 7.96
N PHE A 149 12.22 -2.03 8.49
CA PHE A 149 12.90 -1.01 7.72
C PHE A 149 14.30 -0.74 8.26
N ARG A 150 15.24 -0.48 7.35
CA ARG A 150 16.56 0.05 7.65
C ARG A 150 16.69 1.49 7.13
N CYS A 151 17.17 2.40 7.97
CA CYS A 151 17.56 3.73 7.53
C CYS A 151 18.80 3.68 6.63
N LYS A 152 18.72 4.34 5.48
CA LYS A 152 19.87 4.52 4.59
C LYS A 152 20.86 5.51 5.21
N PRO A 153 22.18 5.31 5.03
CA PRO A 153 23.17 6.28 5.48
C PRO A 153 22.93 7.64 4.80
N ARG A 154 22.86 8.72 5.58
CA ARG A 154 22.86 10.07 5.00
C ARG A 154 24.24 10.35 4.43
N VAL A 155 24.34 10.51 3.12
CA VAL A 155 25.52 11.13 2.52
C VAL A 155 25.47 12.61 2.92
N ARG A 156 26.28 12.99 3.91
CA ARG A 156 26.50 14.41 4.21
C ARG A 156 27.11 15.04 2.95
N ARG A 157 26.32 15.84 2.24
CA ARG A 157 26.82 16.76 1.21
C ARG A 157 27.49 17.95 1.86
#